data_AF-A0A926HBC0-F1
#
_entry.id   AF-A0A926HBC0-F1
#
_cell.length_a   1.000
_cell.length_b   1.000
_cell.length_c   1.000
_cell.angle_alpha   90.00
_cell.angle_beta   90.00
_cell.angle_gamma   90.00
#
_symmetry.space_group_name_H-M   'P 1'
#
loop_
_entity.id
_entity.type
_entity.pdbx_description
1 polymer ?
#
loop_
_entity_poly.entity_id
_entity_poly.type
_entity_poly.pdbx_seq_one_letter_code
_entity_poly.pdbx_strand_id
1 'polypeptide(L)'
;MLRSLWLRLSRRARLEQDLRDEVEFHLALKTEKLGDAHGAQRSFGNDTLIREDLRDAWSFRLAESVWQDIRHAVRAILRTPGFAIIAVLSLAIGVGANTAIFTVLHGLFLKSLPVKEPGRLRIINWTGEMTPATNVSGYGLQHQGLRTSSSFSWDALNTFASKDSAFESVGGFSDLRPNVVAGGRAQVVNTYIVS
;
A
#
# COMPACT_ATOMS: atom_id res chain seq x y z
N MET A 1 22.87 2.77 3.00
CA MET A 1 22.12 3.29 4.16
C MET A 1 21.55 2.19 5.08
N LEU A 2 21.00 1.07 4.57
CA LEU A 2 20.54 -0.03 5.46
C LEU A 2 21.66 -0.71 6.27
N ARG A 3 22.88 -0.81 5.72
CA ARG A 3 24.02 -1.45 6.39
C ARG A 3 24.49 -0.69 7.65
N SER A 4 24.39 0.64 7.66
CA SER A 4 24.73 1.46 8.83
C SER A 4 23.62 1.44 9.89
N LEU A 5 22.35 1.32 9.48
CA LEU A 5 21.22 1.14 10.40
C LEU A 5 21.27 -0.24 11.09
N TRP A 6 21.63 -1.28 10.34
CA TRP A 6 21.81 -2.65 10.85
C TRP A 6 22.98 -2.76 11.84
N LEU A 7 24.11 -2.12 11.53
CA LEU A 7 25.24 -2.03 12.46
C LEU A 7 24.87 -1.27 13.75
N ARG A 8 23.99 -0.27 13.69
CA ARG A 8 23.54 0.48 14.87
C ARG A 8 22.55 -0.29 15.74
N LEU A 9 21.62 -1.02 15.14
CA LEU A 9 20.75 -1.94 15.88
C LEU A 9 21.57 -3.09 16.50
N SER A 10 22.60 -3.58 15.81
CA SER A 10 23.51 -4.58 16.37
C SER A 10 24.42 -4.05 17.49
N ARG A 11 24.73 -2.75 17.50
CA ARG A 11 25.43 -2.10 18.62
C ARG A 11 24.59 -2.05 19.88
N ARG A 12 23.28 -1.84 19.74
CA ARG A 12 22.34 -1.91 20.87
C ARG A 12 22.33 -3.30 21.49
N ALA A 13 22.25 -4.35 20.67
CA ALA A 13 22.32 -5.73 21.15
C ALA A 13 23.66 -6.05 21.83
N ARG A 14 24.79 -5.56 21.30
CA ARG A 14 26.11 -5.73 21.91
C ARG A 14 26.27 -4.96 23.22
N LEU A 15 25.82 -3.71 23.29
CA LEU A 15 25.86 -2.91 24.51
C LEU A 15 24.97 -3.47 25.61
N GLU A 16 23.82 -4.07 25.25
CA GLU A 16 22.95 -4.77 26.22
C GLU A 16 23.59 -6.07 26.70
N GLN A 17 24.38 -6.75 25.85
CA GLN A 17 25.17 -7.91 26.26
C GLN A 17 26.33 -7.49 27.16
N ASP A 18 27.16 -6.53 26.75
CA ASP A 18 28.30 -6.04 27.55
C ASP A 18 27.87 -5.61 28.96
N LEU A 19 26.73 -4.92 29.06
CA LEU A 19 26.17 -4.49 30.35
C LEU A 19 25.66 -5.67 31.20
N ARG A 20 25.02 -6.67 30.58
CA ARG A 20 24.58 -7.88 31.29
C ARG A 20 25.77 -8.66 31.81
N ASP A 21 26.80 -8.81 30.98
CA ASP A 21 28.03 -9.51 31.31
C ASP A 21 28.76 -8.80 32.46
N GLU A 22 28.79 -7.46 32.47
CA GLU A 22 29.37 -6.66 33.57
C GLU A 22 28.59 -6.81 34.89
N VAL A 23 27.25 -6.78 34.82
CA VAL A 23 26.37 -6.97 36.00
C VAL A 23 26.52 -8.38 36.57
N GLU A 24 26.59 -9.39 35.70
CA GLU A 24 26.76 -10.79 36.08
C GLU A 24 28.16 -11.03 36.69
N PHE A 25 29.21 -10.42 36.11
CA PHE A 25 30.56 -10.43 36.65
C PHE A 25 30.62 -9.84 38.07
N HIS A 26 29.96 -8.70 38.30
CA HIS A 26 29.93 -8.09 39.62
C HIS A 26 29.13 -8.88 40.66
N LEU A 27 28.06 -9.56 40.24
CA LEU A 27 27.30 -10.47 41.10
C LEU A 27 28.15 -11.69 41.47
N ALA A 28 28.82 -12.32 40.50
CA ALA A 28 29.71 -13.46 40.74
C ALA A 28 30.81 -13.10 41.74
N LEU A 29 31.48 -11.96 41.56
CA LEU A 29 32.55 -11.50 42.47
C LEU A 29 32.04 -11.24 43.90
N LYS A 30 30.80 -10.74 44.05
CA LYS A 30 30.16 -10.56 45.36
C LYS A 30 29.77 -11.89 46.00
N THR A 31 29.27 -12.85 45.22
CA THR A 31 28.93 -14.19 45.74
C THR A 31 30.16 -14.93 46.27
N GLU A 32 31.30 -14.80 45.59
CA GLU A 32 32.57 -15.37 46.03
C GLU A 32 33.06 -14.72 47.34
N LYS A 33 32.97 -13.38 47.44
CA LYS A 33 33.41 -12.65 48.65
C LYS A 33 32.51 -12.85 49.86
N LEU A 34 31.21 -13.03 49.67
CA LEU A 34 30.23 -13.15 50.76
C LEU A 34 29.91 -14.61 51.11
N GLY A 35 30.25 -15.58 50.25
CA GLY A 35 29.91 -17.00 50.42
C GLY A 35 28.41 -17.30 50.36
N ASP A 36 27.58 -16.30 50.08
CA ASP A 36 26.13 -16.40 50.00
C ASP A 36 25.62 -15.77 48.69
N ALA A 37 25.11 -16.63 47.81
CA ALA A 37 24.52 -16.24 46.53
C ALA A 37 23.30 -15.33 46.70
N HIS A 38 22.49 -15.59 47.73
CA HIS A 38 21.24 -14.87 47.95
C HIS A 38 21.49 -13.52 48.62
N GLY A 39 22.49 -13.42 49.50
CA GLY A 39 22.96 -12.16 50.10
C GLY A 39 23.56 -11.20 49.08
N ALA A 40 24.30 -11.71 48.10
CA ALA A 40 24.85 -10.91 47.01
C ALA A 40 23.74 -10.29 46.12
N GLN A 41 22.72 -11.08 45.77
CA GLN A 41 21.56 -10.61 45.00
C GLN A 41 20.77 -9.52 45.74
N ARG A 42 20.60 -9.66 47.08
CA ARG A 42 19.92 -8.64 47.89
C ARG A 42 20.72 -7.36 48.04
N SER A 43 22.05 -7.45 48.15
CA SER A 43 22.92 -6.26 48.29
C SER A 43 23.17 -5.51 46.98
N PHE A 44 22.88 -6.14 45.82
CA PHE A 44 22.99 -5.47 44.53
C PHE A 44 21.92 -4.39 44.35
N GLY A 45 20.84 -4.45 45.15
CA GLY A 45 19.76 -3.48 45.09
C GLY A 45 18.94 -3.61 43.81
N ASN A 46 17.83 -2.88 43.74
CA ASN A 46 16.78 -2.97 42.73
C ASN A 46 17.31 -2.90 41.27
N ASP A 47 17.66 -4.06 40.69
CA ASP A 47 18.13 -4.25 39.30
C ASP A 47 17.22 -3.55 38.26
N THR A 48 15.92 -3.53 38.55
CA THR A 48 14.91 -2.87 37.73
C THR A 48 15.12 -1.36 37.60
N LEU A 49 15.57 -0.69 38.66
CA LEU A 49 15.84 0.77 38.64
C LEU A 49 17.08 1.09 37.80
N ILE A 50 18.15 0.31 37.94
CA ILE A 50 19.39 0.51 37.18
C ILE A 50 19.11 0.33 35.68
N ARG A 51 18.28 -0.65 35.33
CA ARG A 51 17.82 -0.85 33.95
C ARG A 51 16.94 0.27 33.41
N GLU A 52 16.10 0.88 34.25
CA GLU A 52 15.27 2.04 33.86
C GLU A 52 16.12 3.29 33.60
N ASP A 53 17.04 3.63 34.51
CA ASP A 53 17.94 4.79 34.35
C ASP A 53 18.81 4.65 33.09
N LEU A 54 19.26 3.43 32.80
CA LEU A 54 19.98 3.13 31.58
C LEU A 54 19.11 3.26 30.33
N ARG A 55 17.84 2.86 30.41
CA ARG A 55 16.90 2.98 29.30
C ARG A 55 16.65 4.44 28.94
N ASP A 56 16.46 5.30 29.94
CA ASP A 56 16.26 6.75 29.73
C ASP A 56 17.52 7.44 29.18
N ALA A 57 18.69 7.11 29.75
CA ALA A 57 19.97 7.58 29.25
C ALA A 57 20.24 7.12 27.80
N TRP A 58 19.76 5.93 27.42
CA TRP A 58 19.90 5.40 26.07
C TRP A 58 18.98 6.09 25.07
N SER A 59 17.72 6.38 25.42
CA SER A 59 16.82 7.17 24.56
C SER A 59 17.41 8.55 24.25
N PHE A 60 17.98 9.21 25.26
CA PHE A 60 18.59 10.52 25.09
C PHE A 60 19.84 10.46 24.18
N ARG A 61 20.71 9.47 24.38
CA ARG A 61 21.89 9.26 23.52
C ARG A 61 21.51 8.91 22.07
N LEU A 62 20.45 8.14 21.86
CA LEU A 62 19.98 7.81 20.51
C LEU A 62 19.44 9.06 19.81
N ALA A 63 18.66 9.89 20.50
CA ALA A 63 18.15 11.14 19.95
C ALA A 63 19.29 12.08 19.56
N GLU A 64 20.29 12.25 20.43
CA GLU A 64 21.46 13.09 20.15
C GLU A 64 22.29 12.54 18.97
N SER A 65 22.53 11.23 18.93
CA SER A 65 23.23 10.60 17.80
C SER A 65 22.49 10.80 16.49
N VAL A 66 21.17 10.55 16.46
CA VAL A 66 20.36 10.72 15.25
C VAL A 66 20.37 12.17 14.80
N TRP A 67 20.28 13.12 15.73
CA TRP A 67 20.37 14.55 15.44
C TRP A 67 21.74 14.92 14.83
N GLN A 68 22.81 14.40 15.40
CA GLN A 68 24.17 14.62 14.92
C GLN A 68 24.34 14.06 13.50
N ASP A 69 23.83 12.85 13.25
CA ASP A 69 23.88 12.22 11.92
C ASP A 69 23.05 12.97 10.88
N ILE A 70 21.86 13.45 11.25
CA ILE A 70 21.02 14.28 10.37
C ILE A 70 21.78 15.56 10.01
N ARG A 71 22.37 16.24 11.00
CA ARG A 71 23.18 17.44 10.78
C ARG A 71 24.36 17.16 9.86
N HIS A 72 25.04 16.03 10.04
CA HIS A 72 26.14 15.61 9.18
C HIS A 72 25.68 15.29 7.76
N ALA A 73 24.54 14.60 7.60
CA ALA A 73 23.96 14.27 6.31
C ALA A 73 23.54 15.53 5.54
N VAL A 74 22.86 16.48 6.21
CA VAL A 74 22.49 17.77 5.61
C VAL A 74 23.73 18.55 5.18
N ARG A 75 24.76 18.61 6.02
CA ARG A 75 26.03 19.28 5.67
C ARG A 75 26.74 18.58 4.50
N ALA A 76 26.65 17.27 4.38
CA ALA A 76 27.20 16.52 3.24
C ALA A 76 26.43 16.83 1.95
N ILE A 77 25.10 16.86 2.01
CA ILE A 77 24.21 17.23 0.90
C ILE A 77 24.53 18.64 0.39
N LEU A 78 24.74 19.61 1.29
CA LEU A 78 25.10 20.98 0.94
C LEU A 78 26.52 21.11 0.35
N ARG A 79 27.42 20.16 0.64
CA ARG A 79 28.79 20.14 0.09
C ARG A 79 28.85 19.58 -1.32
N THR A 80 27.93 18.68 -1.71
CA THR A 80 27.89 18.05 -3.03
C THR A 80 26.54 18.26 -3.72
N PRO A 81 26.21 19.52 -4.09
CA PRO A 81 24.87 19.88 -4.55
C PRO A 81 24.45 19.16 -5.84
N GLY A 82 25.40 18.81 -6.73
CA GLY A 82 25.08 18.13 -7.99
C GLY A 82 24.41 16.76 -7.79
N PHE A 83 24.95 15.93 -6.90
CA PHE A 83 24.36 14.62 -6.58
C PHE A 83 23.03 14.78 -5.83
N ALA A 84 22.97 15.74 -4.90
CA ALA A 84 21.75 16.03 -4.15
C ALA A 84 20.58 16.43 -5.05
N ILE A 85 20.81 17.30 -6.04
CA ILE A 85 19.79 17.75 -6.98
C ILE A 85 19.23 16.56 -7.77
N ILE A 86 20.10 15.71 -8.32
CA ILE A 86 19.67 14.54 -9.09
C ILE A 86 18.87 13.57 -8.21
N ALA A 87 19.34 13.31 -6.98
CA ALA A 87 18.63 12.45 -6.04
C ALA A 87 17.25 13.00 -5.67
N VAL A 88 17.14 14.31 -5.39
CA VAL A 88 15.88 14.98 -5.06
C VAL A 88 14.92 14.97 -6.26
N LEU A 89 15.41 15.26 -7.47
CA LEU A 89 14.58 15.22 -8.68
C LEU A 89 14.07 13.81 -8.97
N SER A 90 14.92 12.79 -8.85
CA SER A 90 14.52 11.40 -9.02
C SER A 90 13.45 10.99 -8.00
N LEU A 91 13.63 11.36 -6.73
CA LEU A 91 12.66 11.10 -5.67
C LEU A 91 11.34 11.84 -5.93
N ALA A 92 11.40 13.11 -6.32
CA ALA A 92 10.23 13.93 -6.63
C ALA A 92 9.43 13.34 -7.80
N ILE A 93 10.09 12.85 -8.84
CA ILE A 93 9.43 12.19 -9.97
C ILE A 93 8.78 10.88 -9.49
N GLY A 94 9.50 10.04 -8.74
CA GLY A 94 8.95 8.77 -8.25
C GLY A 94 7.71 8.95 -7.37
N VAL A 95 7.76 9.87 -6.41
CA VAL A 95 6.64 10.17 -5.51
C VAL A 95 5.52 10.90 -6.25
N GLY A 96 5.87 11.90 -7.08
CA GLY A 96 4.92 12.72 -7.83
C GLY A 96 4.15 11.94 -8.89
N ALA A 97 4.83 11.07 -9.65
CA ALA A 97 4.20 10.24 -10.66
C ALA A 97 3.20 9.26 -10.02
N ASN A 98 3.58 8.58 -8.94
CA ASN A 98 2.69 7.66 -8.22
C ASN A 98 1.46 8.39 -7.66
N THR A 99 1.67 9.59 -7.08
CA THR A 99 0.59 10.41 -6.54
C THR A 99 -0.33 10.94 -7.64
N ALA A 100 0.23 11.36 -8.79
CA ALA A 100 -0.54 11.86 -9.93
C ALA A 100 -1.40 10.76 -10.55
N ILE A 101 -0.85 9.55 -10.73
CA ILE A 101 -1.62 8.39 -11.20
C ILE A 101 -2.78 8.13 -10.25
N PHE A 102 -2.53 8.08 -8.93
CA PHE A 102 -3.60 7.83 -7.97
C PHE A 102 -4.64 8.95 -7.95
N THR A 103 -4.23 10.21 -8.10
CA THR A 103 -5.15 11.37 -8.17
C THR A 103 -6.03 11.31 -9.42
N VAL A 104 -5.45 10.96 -10.57
CA VAL A 104 -6.20 10.80 -11.83
C VAL A 104 -7.12 9.59 -11.75
N LEU A 105 -6.65 8.44 -11.27
CA LEU A 105 -7.48 7.27 -11.05
C LEU A 105 -8.61 7.58 -10.09
N HIS A 106 -8.34 8.24 -8.97
CA HIS A 106 -9.38 8.66 -8.03
C HIS A 106 -10.37 9.63 -8.69
N GLY A 107 -9.90 10.60 -9.49
CA GLY A 107 -10.76 11.54 -10.21
C GLY A 107 -11.59 10.91 -11.33
N LEU A 108 -11.11 9.84 -11.97
CA LEU A 108 -11.80 9.16 -13.07
C LEU A 108 -12.69 8.01 -12.58
N PHE A 109 -12.26 7.27 -11.55
CA PHE A 109 -13.01 6.15 -10.97
C PHE A 109 -13.98 6.59 -9.86
N LEU A 110 -13.66 7.62 -9.07
CA LEU A 110 -14.53 8.13 -7.99
C LEU A 110 -15.30 9.40 -8.34
N LYS A 111 -15.17 9.93 -9.56
CA LYS A 111 -16.29 10.72 -10.09
C LYS A 111 -17.40 9.71 -10.36
N SER A 112 -18.19 9.46 -9.30
CA SER A 112 -19.37 8.61 -9.35
C SER A 112 -20.10 8.95 -10.64
N LEU A 113 -20.38 7.93 -11.45
CA LEU A 113 -21.38 8.08 -12.50
C LEU A 113 -22.56 8.84 -11.88
N PRO A 114 -23.16 9.83 -12.57
CA PRO A 114 -24.28 10.61 -12.05
C PRO A 114 -25.53 9.72 -11.91
N VAL A 115 -25.46 8.79 -10.98
CA VAL A 115 -26.48 7.84 -10.57
C VAL A 115 -26.64 8.03 -9.06
N LYS A 116 -27.91 8.06 -8.62
CA LYS A 116 -28.28 8.45 -7.25
C LYS A 116 -27.51 7.69 -6.16
N GLU A 117 -27.13 6.42 -6.39
CA GLU A 117 -26.51 5.56 -5.37
C GLU A 117 -25.47 4.58 -5.96
N PRO A 118 -24.17 4.94 -6.01
CA PRO A 118 -23.11 4.11 -6.62
C PRO A 118 -22.92 2.73 -5.96
N GLY A 119 -23.14 2.63 -4.64
CA GLY A 119 -22.99 1.38 -3.88
C GLY A 119 -24.05 0.31 -4.19
N ARG A 120 -25.13 0.68 -4.88
CA ARG A 120 -26.20 -0.23 -5.31
C ARG A 120 -26.03 -0.73 -6.74
N LEU A 121 -25.02 -0.27 -7.46
CA LEU A 121 -24.70 -0.81 -8.79
C LEU A 121 -24.32 -2.29 -8.67
N ARG A 122 -24.94 -3.12 -9.50
CA ARG A 122 -24.65 -4.55 -9.64
C ARG A 122 -24.49 -4.87 -11.12
N ILE A 123 -23.47 -5.65 -11.46
CA ILE A 123 -23.25 -6.13 -12.83
C ILE A 123 -23.98 -7.47 -12.97
N ILE A 124 -24.89 -7.55 -13.95
CA ILE A 124 -25.63 -8.76 -14.28
C ILE A 124 -24.93 -9.42 -15.48
N ASN A 125 -24.62 -10.71 -15.36
CA ASN A 125 -24.03 -11.49 -16.44
C ASN A 125 -25.04 -12.50 -16.99
N TRP A 126 -25.02 -12.72 -18.31
CA TRP A 126 -25.85 -13.68 -19.02
C TRP A 126 -25.03 -14.91 -19.43
N THR A 127 -25.65 -16.08 -19.39
CA THR A 127 -25.03 -17.36 -19.75
C THR A 127 -25.92 -18.09 -20.76
N GLY A 128 -25.38 -18.48 -21.92
CA GLY A 128 -26.12 -19.20 -22.97
C GLY A 128 -25.22 -19.80 -24.05
N GLU A 129 -25.76 -20.69 -24.88
CA GLU A 129 -25.00 -21.43 -25.92
C GLU A 129 -24.55 -20.57 -27.11
N MET A 130 -25.32 -19.54 -27.48
CA MET A 130 -24.97 -18.60 -28.56
C MET A 130 -24.59 -17.23 -27.99
N THR A 131 -23.29 -16.97 -27.86
CA THR A 131 -22.77 -15.62 -27.69
C THR A 131 -22.41 -15.06 -29.07
N PRO A 132 -23.14 -14.08 -29.64
CA PRO A 132 -22.69 -13.39 -30.84
C PRO A 132 -21.48 -12.52 -30.45
N ALA A 133 -20.29 -13.09 -30.55
CA ALA A 133 -19.06 -12.43 -30.13
C ALA A 133 -18.31 -11.90 -31.35
N THR A 134 -18.17 -10.57 -31.45
CA THR A 134 -17.01 -9.99 -32.15
C THR A 134 -16.31 -8.86 -31.42
N ASN A 135 -16.86 -8.25 -30.36
CA ASN A 135 -16.09 -7.39 -29.44
C ASN A 135 -16.81 -7.34 -28.09
N VAL A 136 -16.22 -7.91 -27.03
CA VAL A 136 -16.80 -7.86 -25.68
C VAL A 136 -15.85 -7.09 -24.77
N SER A 137 -16.20 -5.84 -24.49
CA SER A 137 -15.60 -5.02 -23.42
C SER A 137 -16.18 -5.45 -22.07
N GLY A 138 -16.01 -6.72 -21.70
CA GLY A 138 -16.63 -7.30 -20.50
C GLY A 138 -15.82 -8.46 -19.93
N TYR A 139 -15.88 -8.63 -18.61
CA TYR A 139 -15.23 -9.73 -17.89
C TYR A 139 -15.97 -11.05 -18.14
N GLY A 140 -15.70 -11.67 -19.28
CA GLY A 140 -16.24 -13.00 -19.58
C GLY A 140 -15.60 -14.06 -18.68
N LEU A 141 -16.41 -14.75 -17.88
CA LEU A 141 -16.00 -15.92 -17.10
C LEU A 141 -16.58 -17.18 -17.73
N GLN A 142 -15.88 -18.30 -17.63
CA GLN A 142 -16.44 -19.59 -18.00
C GLN A 142 -17.06 -20.22 -16.76
N HIS A 143 -18.36 -20.55 -16.81
CA HIS A 143 -19.07 -21.21 -15.71
C HIS A 143 -19.74 -22.47 -16.24
N GLN A 144 -19.37 -23.63 -15.71
CA GLN A 144 -19.90 -24.95 -16.12
C GLN A 144 -19.85 -25.20 -17.64
N GLY A 145 -18.72 -24.86 -18.28
CA GLY A 145 -18.52 -25.05 -19.73
C GLY A 145 -19.21 -24.00 -20.61
N LEU A 146 -20.14 -23.21 -20.07
CA LEU A 146 -20.83 -22.14 -20.79
C LEU A 146 -20.06 -20.81 -20.66
N ARG A 147 -20.04 -20.04 -21.74
CA ARG A 147 -19.46 -18.68 -21.73
C ARG A 147 -20.45 -17.75 -21.05
N THR A 148 -20.03 -17.17 -19.93
CA THR A 148 -20.78 -16.12 -19.25
C THR A 148 -20.26 -14.78 -19.76
N SER A 149 -21.17 -13.95 -20.27
CA SER A 149 -20.85 -12.64 -20.84
C SER A 149 -21.70 -11.57 -20.19
N SER A 150 -21.16 -10.37 -20.01
CA SER A 150 -21.95 -9.19 -19.64
C SER A 150 -22.75 -8.61 -20.82
N SER A 151 -22.70 -9.26 -22.00
CA SER A 151 -23.50 -8.91 -23.18
C SER A 151 -24.74 -9.79 -23.28
N PHE A 152 -25.91 -9.17 -23.40
CA PHE A 152 -27.21 -9.81 -23.61
C PHE A 152 -27.96 -9.13 -24.76
N SER A 153 -28.95 -9.81 -25.36
CA SER A 153 -29.75 -9.22 -26.44
C SER A 153 -30.68 -8.11 -25.91
N TRP A 154 -31.06 -7.18 -26.79
CA TRP A 154 -32.02 -6.12 -26.46
C TRP A 154 -33.34 -6.68 -25.91
N ASP A 155 -33.83 -7.78 -26.48
CA ASP A 155 -35.05 -8.43 -26.01
C ASP A 155 -34.88 -9.06 -24.62
N ALA A 156 -33.70 -9.58 -24.29
CA ALA A 156 -33.42 -10.09 -22.95
C ALA A 156 -33.43 -8.96 -21.92
N LEU A 157 -32.88 -7.79 -22.25
CA LEU A 157 -32.94 -6.59 -21.40
C LEU A 157 -34.38 -6.16 -21.11
N ASN A 158 -35.20 -6.03 -22.16
CA ASN A 158 -36.59 -5.62 -22.03
C ASN A 158 -37.42 -6.64 -21.27
N THR A 159 -37.16 -7.94 -21.48
CA THR A 159 -37.83 -9.01 -20.74
C THR A 159 -37.47 -8.97 -19.26
N PHE A 160 -36.20 -8.69 -18.92
CA PHE A 160 -35.76 -8.55 -17.55
C PHE A 160 -36.35 -7.30 -16.87
N ALA A 161 -36.26 -6.15 -17.54
CA ALA A 161 -36.79 -4.88 -17.05
C ALA A 161 -38.32 -4.89 -16.86
N SER A 162 -39.05 -5.70 -17.65
CA SER A 162 -40.52 -5.82 -17.54
C SER A 162 -41.00 -6.86 -16.53
N LYS A 163 -40.19 -7.88 -16.21
CA LYS A 163 -40.61 -8.99 -15.35
C LYS A 163 -40.11 -8.89 -13.92
N ASP A 164 -39.01 -8.19 -13.67
CA ASP A 164 -38.35 -8.21 -12.36
C ASP A 164 -38.49 -6.86 -11.64
N SER A 165 -39.17 -6.87 -10.49
CA SER A 165 -39.36 -5.68 -9.63
C SER A 165 -38.20 -5.46 -8.66
N ALA A 166 -37.17 -6.31 -8.70
CA ALA A 166 -36.03 -6.22 -7.78
C ALA A 166 -35.15 -4.98 -8.01
N PHE A 167 -35.25 -4.35 -9.17
CA PHE A 167 -34.42 -3.21 -9.57
C PHE A 167 -35.28 -1.98 -9.85
N GLU A 168 -34.90 -0.83 -9.30
CA GLU A 168 -35.58 0.46 -9.54
C GLU A 168 -35.45 0.91 -11.00
N SER A 169 -34.30 0.61 -11.64
CA SER A 169 -34.02 0.90 -13.03
C SER A 169 -33.00 -0.10 -13.58
N VAL A 170 -33.16 -0.51 -14.83
CA VAL A 170 -32.21 -1.37 -15.54
C VAL A 170 -31.70 -0.61 -16.76
N GLY A 171 -30.38 -0.52 -16.90
CA GLY A 171 -29.73 0.16 -18.03
C GLY A 171 -28.75 -0.75 -18.75
N GLY A 172 -28.62 -0.54 -20.06
CA GLY A 172 -27.70 -1.27 -20.92
C GLY A 172 -26.61 -0.35 -21.45
N PHE A 173 -25.37 -0.84 -21.55
CA PHE A 173 -24.31 -0.14 -22.26
C PHE A 173 -23.65 -1.08 -23.28
N SER A 174 -23.36 -0.54 -24.46
CA SER A 174 -22.59 -1.24 -25.49
C SER A 174 -21.60 -0.28 -26.14
N ASP A 175 -20.38 -0.75 -26.33
CA ASP A 175 -19.40 -0.10 -27.20
C ASP A 175 -19.66 -0.60 -28.63
N LEU A 176 -20.00 0.32 -29.53
CA LEU A 176 -20.18 0.04 -30.94
C LEU A 176 -19.15 0.82 -31.72
N ARG A 177 -18.56 0.17 -32.73
CA ARG A 177 -17.63 0.79 -33.67
C ARG A 177 -18.27 0.88 -35.05
N PRO A 178 -19.35 1.67 -35.24
CA PRO A 178 -19.99 1.78 -36.54
C PRO A 178 -19.07 2.47 -37.54
N ASN A 179 -19.19 2.06 -38.80
CA ASN A 179 -18.68 2.84 -39.92
C ASN A 179 -19.65 3.99 -40.19
N VAL A 180 -19.22 5.22 -39.94
CA VAL A 180 -20.01 6.43 -40.22
C VAL A 180 -19.44 7.07 -41.48
N VAL A 181 -20.29 7.39 -42.45
CA VAL A 181 -19.88 8.14 -43.65
C VAL A 181 -20.11 9.62 -43.40
N ALA A 182 -19.03 10.39 -43.29
CA ALA A 182 -19.06 11.84 -43.17
C ALA A 182 -18.27 12.46 -44.32
N GLY A 183 -18.89 13.35 -45.08
CA GLY A 183 -18.24 14.03 -46.22
C GLY A 183 -17.78 13.08 -47.34
N GLY A 184 -18.50 11.98 -47.59
CA GLY A 184 -18.17 11.02 -48.64
C GLY A 184 -17.01 10.05 -48.31
N ARG A 185 -16.48 10.09 -47.09
CA ARG A 185 -15.48 9.12 -46.59
C ARG A 185 -16.04 8.33 -45.42
N ALA A 186 -15.87 7.01 -45.46
CA ALA A 186 -16.18 6.14 -44.33
C ALA A 186 -15.08 6.29 -43.25
N GLN A 187 -15.49 6.54 -42.02
CA GLN A 187 -14.62 6.57 -40.85
C GLN A 187 -15.19 5.65 -39.77
N VAL A 188 -14.32 4.91 -39.09
CA VAL A 188 -14.69 4.11 -37.92
C VAL A 188 -14.74 5.05 -36.72
N VAL A 189 -15.90 5.13 -36.06
CA VAL A 189 -16.07 5.97 -34.87
C VAL A 189 -16.37 5.06 -33.68
N ASN A 190 -15.72 5.30 -32.54
CA ASN A 190 -16.09 4.63 -31.28
C ASN A 190 -17.32 5.35 -30.71
N THR A 191 -18.39 4.61 -30.47
CA THR A 191 -19.66 5.15 -29.94
C THR A 191 -20.09 4.32 -28.73
N TYR A 192 -20.38 5.00 -27.62
CA TYR A 192 -21.01 4.39 -26.46
C TYR A 192 -22.51 4.66 -26.53
N ILE A 193 -23.32 3.60 -26.58
CA ILE A 193 -24.78 3.71 -26.43
C ILE A 193 -25.12 3.39 -24.98
N VAL A 194 -25.90 4.28 -24.36
CA VAL A 194 -26.46 4.10 -23.02
C VAL A 194 -27.98 4.23 -23.15
N SER A 195 -28.72 3.24 -22.66
CA SER A 195 -30.18 3.31 -22.51
C SER A 195 -30.58 3.09 -21.06
#